data_AF-A0A8J3F035-F1
#
_entry.id   AF-A0A8J3F035-F1
#
_cell.length_a   1.000
_cell.length_b   1.000
_cell.length_c   1.000
_cell.angle_alpha   90.00
_cell.angle_beta   90.00
_cell.angle_gamma   90.00
#
_symmetry.space_group_name_H-M   'P 1'
#
loop_
_entity.id
_entity.type
_entity.pdbx_description
1 polymer ?
#
loop_
_entity_poly.entity_id
_entity_poly.type
_entity_poly.pdbx_seq_one_letter_code
_entity_poly.pdbx_strand_id
1 'polypeptide(L)' 'MSRIPDAVYGGFDIFTVIVPGDHGGWSAIADVERAGADGVEVFQDFGGPCEGQTAEQAKAKVLDNTRRKIDDLKADPV' A
#
# COMPACT_ATOMS: atom_id res chain seq x y z
N MET A 1 17.01 2.43 -10.32
CA MET A 1 16.73 1.09 -9.76
C MET A 1 15.24 0.85 -9.92
N SER A 2 14.82 -0.18 -10.66
CA SER A 2 13.41 -0.50 -10.83
C SER A 2 12.91 -1.17 -9.55
N ARG A 3 11.98 -0.56 -8.82
CA ARG A 3 11.29 -1.22 -7.70
C ARG A 3 10.25 -2.17 -8.31
N ILE A 4 10.20 -3.41 -7.86
CA ILE A 4 9.16 -4.36 -8.27
C ILE A 4 7.98 -4.17 -7.31
N PRO A 5 6.77 -3.85 -7.80
CA PRO A 5 5.61 -3.68 -6.92
C PRO A 5 5.19 -5.02 -6.31
N ASP A 6 4.70 -4.98 -5.08
CA ASP A 6 4.11 -6.13 -4.39
C ASP A 6 2.75 -6.51 -4.98
N ALA A 7 2.01 -5.52 -5.49
CA ALA A 7 0.75 -5.69 -6.17
C ALA A 7 0.49 -4.52 -7.14
N VAL A 8 -0.29 -4.75 -8.18
CA VAL A 8 -0.81 -3.71 -9.07
C VAL A 8 -2.32 -3.70 -8.97
N TYR A 9 -2.94 -2.55 -8.73
CA TYR A 9 -4.39 -2.44 -8.56
C TYR A 9 -4.93 -1.10 -9.04
N GLY A 10 -5.95 -1.14 -9.90
CA GLY A 10 -6.68 0.08 -10.30
C GLY A 10 -5.85 1.12 -11.06
N GLY A 11 -4.69 0.75 -11.62
CA GLY A 11 -3.74 1.69 -12.25
C GLY A 11 -2.65 2.21 -11.31
N PHE A 12 -2.61 1.70 -10.07
CA PHE A 12 -1.58 2.01 -9.07
C PHE A 12 -0.69 0.80 -8.82
N ASP A 13 0.62 1.05 -8.75
CA ASP A 13 1.63 0.12 -8.27
C ASP A 13 1.74 0.25 -6.75
N ILE A 14 1.58 -0.85 -6.02
CA ILE A 14 1.56 -0.88 -4.55
C ILE A 14 2.87 -1.47 -4.04
N PHE A 15 3.55 -0.73 -3.19
CA PHE A 15 4.81 -1.14 -2.54
C PHE A 15 4.58 -1.23 -1.04
N THR A 16 4.80 -2.41 -0.47
CA THR A 16 4.62 -2.62 0.97
C THR A 16 5.94 -2.56 1.70
N VAL A 17 5.94 -1.87 2.85
CA VAL A 17 7.04 -1.91 3.80
C VAL A 17 6.52 -2.59 5.05
N ILE A 18 7.16 -3.70 5.41
CA ILE A 18 6.79 -4.52 6.55
C ILE A 18 7.94 -4.45 7.55
N VAL A 19 7.64 -4.06 8.78
CA VAL A 19 8.61 -3.95 9.87
C VAL A 19 8.12 -4.73 11.09
N PRO A 20 9.04 -5.32 11.89
CA PRO A 20 8.69 -5.85 13.19
C PRO A 20 8.06 -4.75 14.05
N GLY A 21 6.92 -5.06 14.67
CA GLY A 21 6.27 -4.18 15.64
C GLY A 21 6.65 -4.55 17.06
N ASP A 22 6.11 -3.79 18.02
CA ASP A 22 6.28 -4.10 19.43
C ASP A 22 5.54 -5.40 19.81
N HIS A 23 5.97 -6.04 20.91
CA HIS A 23 5.34 -7.25 21.46
C HIS A 23 5.30 -8.48 20.54
N GLY A 24 6.19 -8.57 19.55
CA GLY A 24 6.29 -9.72 18.65
C GLY A 24 5.28 -9.69 17.50
N GLY A 25 4.60 -8.57 17.30
CA GLY A 25 3.76 -8.32 16.13
C GLY A 25 4.56 -7.79 14.93
N TRP A 26 3.84 -7.54 13.85
CA TRP A 26 4.35 -6.95 12.61
C TRP A 26 3.46 -5.79 12.20
N SER A 27 4.06 -4.72 11.70
CA SER A 27 3.37 -3.57 11.13
C SER A 27 3.70 -3.46 9.66
N ALA A 28 2.70 -3.15 8.84
CA ALA A 28 2.89 -2.90 7.42
C ALA A 28 2.27 -1.57 7.01
N ILE A 29 3.02 -0.81 6.21
CA ILE A 29 2.57 0.37 5.48
C ILE A 29 2.67 0.08 3.98
N ALA A 30 1.94 0.83 3.18
CA ALA A 30 1.99 0.72 1.73
C ALA A 30 2.06 2.10 1.10
N ASP A 31 3.04 2.28 0.23
CA ASP A 31 3.11 3.38 -0.71
C ASP A 31 2.42 2.95 -2.01
N VAL A 32 1.83 3.91 -2.71
CA VAL A 32 1.30 3.66 -4.06
C VAL A 32 1.90 4.63 -5.06
N GLU A 33 2.23 4.13 -6.25
CA GLU A 33 2.73 4.93 -7.36
C GLU A 33 1.75 4.82 -8.53
N ARG A 34 1.55 5.90 -9.29
CA ARG A 34 0.72 5.92 -10.50
C ARG A 34 1.40 6.73 -11.58
N ALA A 35 1.30 6.27 -12.83
CA ALA A 35 1.66 7.09 -13.98
C ALA A 35 0.62 8.21 -14.19
N GLY A 36 1.04 9.46 -13.99
CA GLY A 36 0.30 10.68 -14.27
C GLY A 36 0.76 11.34 -15.58
N ALA A 37 0.10 12.44 -15.96
CA ALA A 37 0.41 13.18 -17.19
C ALA A 37 1.81 13.82 -17.17
N ASP A 38 2.28 14.21 -15.98
CA ASP A 38 3.56 14.93 -15.78
C ASP A 38 4.69 14.03 -15.25
N GLY A 39 4.44 12.73 -15.06
CA GLY A 39 5.42 11.79 -14.50
C GLY A 39 4.78 10.76 -13.56
N VAL A 40 5.59 10.15 -12.69
CA VAL A 40 5.11 9.20 -11.68
C VAL A 40 4.67 9.97 -10.43
N GLU A 41 3.39 9.85 -10.08
CA GLU A 41 2.81 10.34 -8.83
C GLU A 41 3.05 9.29 -7.73
N VAL A 42 3.67 9.71 -6.62
CA VAL A 42 3.99 8.82 -5.49
C VAL A 42 3.19 9.28 -4.27
N PHE A 43 2.40 8.36 -3.71
CA PHE A 43 1.62 8.57 -2.50
C PHE A 43 2.23 7.73 -1.38
N GLN A 44 3.00 8.39 -0.53
CA GLN A 44 3.63 7.75 0.63
C GLN A 44 2.62 7.51 1.75
N ASP A 45 2.79 6.41 2.48
CA ASP A 45 1.92 6.01 3.59
C ASP A 45 0.42 5.95 3.22
N PHE A 46 0.14 5.68 1.94
CA PHE A 46 -1.23 5.65 1.42
C PHE A 46 -2.05 4.56 2.10
N GLY A 47 -1.46 3.38 2.29
CA GLY A 47 -2.04 2.27 3.02
C GLY A 47 -1.41 2.08 4.39
N GLY A 48 -2.25 1.91 5.42
CA GLY A 48 -1.79 1.58 6.76
C GLY A 48 -1.58 2.78 7.69
N PRO A 49 -0.86 2.60 8.81
CA PRO A 49 -0.27 1.32 9.25
C PRO A 49 -1.31 0.24 9.54
N CYS A 50 -0.95 -1.02 9.30
CA CYS A 50 -1.79 -2.20 9.59
C CYS A 50 -0.98 -3.25 10.35
N GLU A 51 -1.51 -3.69 11.49
CA GLU A 51 -0.83 -4.64 12.37
C GLU A 51 -1.28 -6.09 12.14
N GLY A 52 -0.33 -7.04 12.24
CA GLY A 52 -0.55 -8.48 12.18
C GLY A 52 0.32 -9.23 13.18
N GLN A 53 -0.10 -10.45 13.53
CA GLN A 53 0.71 -11.39 14.32
C GLN A 53 1.88 -11.96 13.51
N THR A 54 1.78 -11.96 12.17
CA THR A 54 2.86 -12.33 11.26
C THR A 54 3.06 -11.25 10.18
N ALA A 55 4.23 -11.26 9.54
CA ALA A 55 4.55 -10.36 8.44
C ALA A 55 3.55 -10.48 7.29
N GLU A 56 3.17 -11.71 6.94
CA GLU A 56 2.18 -12.01 5.89
C GLU A 56 0.80 -11.49 6.25
N GLN A 57 0.40 -11.61 7.52
CA GLN A 57 -0.89 -11.08 7.97
C GLN A 57 -0.91 -9.54 7.91
N ALA A 58 0.16 -8.88 8.35
CA ALA A 58 0.27 -7.42 8.25
C ALA A 58 0.25 -6.98 6.77
N LYS A 59 0.98 -7.69 5.90
CA LYS A 59 0.99 -7.46 4.45
C LYS A 59 -0.40 -7.61 3.82
N ALA A 60 -1.10 -8.70 4.11
CA ALA A 60 -2.44 -8.93 3.56
C ALA A 60 -3.41 -7.82 3.98
N LYS A 61 -3.39 -7.42 5.26
CA LYS A 61 -4.22 -6.34 5.78
C LYS A 61 -3.90 -4.99 5.13
N VAL A 62 -2.63 -4.64 4.98
CA VAL A 62 -2.27 -3.35 4.36
C VAL A 62 -2.63 -3.33 2.88
N LEU A 63 -2.49 -4.45 2.16
CA LEU A 63 -2.89 -4.56 0.76
C LEU A 63 -4.41 -4.39 0.60
N ASP A 64 -5.22 -5.07 1.42
CA ASP A 64 -6.67 -4.93 1.37
C ASP A 64 -7.12 -3.52 1.77
N ASN A 65 -6.47 -2.90 2.75
CA ASN A 65 -6.72 -1.51 3.13
C ASN A 65 -6.40 -0.54 1.99
N THR A 66 -5.25 -0.74 1.34
CA THR A 66 -4.79 0.07 0.20
C THR A 66 -5.75 -0.03 -0.98
N ARG A 67 -6.20 -1.24 -1.33
CA ARG A 67 -7.16 -1.46 -2.41
C ARG A 67 -8.48 -0.72 -2.16
N ARG A 68 -9.02 -0.81 -0.94
CA ARG A 68 -10.24 -0.06 -0.58
C ARG A 68 -10.07 1.44 -0.71
N LYS A 69 -8.96 2.00 -0.23
CA LYS A 69 -8.67 3.44 -0.40
C LYS A 69 -8.52 3.84 -1.88
N ILE A 70 -7.94 2.98 -2.72
CA ILE A 70 -7.89 3.20 -4.18
C ILE A 70 -9.30 3.18 -4.77
N ASP A 71 -10.14 2.23 -4.36
CA ASP A 71 -11.53 2.15 -4.81
C ASP A 71 -12.32 3.40 -4.40
N ASP A 72 -12.18 3.85 -3.14
CA ASP A 72 -12.79 5.09 -2.65
C ASP A 72 -12.32 6.32 -3.45
N LEU A 73 -11.02 6.43 -3.71
CA LEU A 73 -10.44 7.50 -4.53
C LEU A 73 -10.98 7.52 -5.97
N LYS A 74 -11.29 6.34 -6.52
CA LYS A 74 -11.87 6.21 -7.87
C LYS A 74 -13.38 6.39 -7.89
N ALA A 75 -14.06 6.08 -6.79
CA ALA A 75 -15.49 6.18 -6.65
C ALA A 75 -15.95 7.61 -6.37
N ASP A 76 -15.07 8.48 -5.86
CA ASP A 76 -15.36 9.91 -5.67
C ASP A 76 -15.03 10.70 -6.95
N PRO A 77 -16.05 11.13 -7.73
CA PRO A 77 -15.81 11.94 -8.92
C PRO A 77 -15.56 13.38 -8.47
N VAL A 78 -14.30 13.81 -8.52
CA VAL A 78 -13.94 15.24 -8.45
C VAL A 78 -14.45 15.97 -9.69
#